data_AF-A0A0F5Q099-F1
#
_entry.id   AF-A0A0F5Q099-F1
#
_cell.length_a   1.000
_cell.length_b   1.000
_cell.length_c   1.000
_cell.angle_alpha   90.00
_cell.angle_beta   90.00
_cell.angle_gamma   90.00
#
_symmetry.space_group_name_H-M   'P 1'
#
loop_
_entity.id
_entity.type
_entity.pdbx_description
1 polymer ?
#
loop_
_entity_poly.entity_id
_entity_poly.type
_entity_poly.pdbx_seq_one_letter_code
_entity_poly.pdbx_strand_id
1 'polypeptide(L)' 'MNNSFEPKKPGIKTESAMERQISFVLAHPGMSAWLKTALSDALHRDPISVLNDLEILNLILRNRSEMLIAEKYSSHDPR' A
#
# COMPACT_ATOMS: atom_id res chain seq x y z
N MET A 1 -13.95 5.42 -52.94
CA MET A 1 -14.16 4.99 -51.54
C MET A 1 -12.78 4.69 -50.95
N ASN A 2 -12.15 5.64 -50.26
CA ASN A 2 -10.85 5.43 -49.62
C ASN A 2 -11.07 5.32 -48.11
N ASN A 3 -11.02 4.10 -47.58
CA ASN A 3 -10.89 3.87 -46.14
C ASN A 3 -9.44 4.11 -45.75
N SER A 4 -9.16 5.30 -45.20
CA SER A 4 -7.90 5.59 -44.55
C SER A 4 -7.88 4.87 -43.19
N PHE A 5 -6.97 3.92 -43.03
CA PHE A 5 -6.67 3.33 -41.72
C PHE A 5 -5.92 4.38 -40.89
N GLU A 6 -6.63 5.11 -40.04
CA GLU A 6 -5.96 5.88 -39.00
C GLU A 6 -5.36 4.91 -37.96
N PRO A 7 -4.07 5.04 -37.61
CA PRO A 7 -3.52 4.29 -36.49
C PRO A 7 -4.12 4.84 -35.19
N LYS A 8 -4.87 4.00 -34.47
CA LYS A 8 -5.28 4.27 -33.08
C LYS A 8 -4.01 4.55 -32.26
N LYS A 9 -3.77 5.81 -31.89
CA LYS A 9 -2.73 6.18 -30.92
C LYS A 9 -2.96 5.35 -29.65
N PRO A 10 -1.95 4.64 -29.11
CA PRO A 10 -2.11 3.93 -27.85
C PRO A 10 -2.44 4.96 -26.78
N GLY A 11 -3.59 4.79 -26.12
CA GLY A 11 -4.01 5.69 -25.05
C GLY A 11 -3.01 5.60 -23.90
N ILE A 12 -2.15 6.60 -23.77
CA ILE A 12 -1.26 6.75 -22.62
C ILE A 12 -2.18 6.93 -21.41
N LYS A 13 -2.32 5.89 -20.58
CA LYS A 13 -2.93 6.03 -19.26
C LYS A 13 -1.94 6.81 -18.39
N THR A 14 -2.22 8.08 -18.17
CA THR A 14 -1.48 8.87 -17.19
C THR A 14 -1.81 8.33 -15.80
N GLU A 15 -0.90 7.53 -15.25
CA GLU A 15 -1.01 7.01 -13.89
C GLU A 15 -0.89 8.17 -12.89
N SER A 16 -1.69 8.15 -11.81
CA SER A 16 -1.62 9.19 -10.78
C SER A 16 -0.32 9.07 -9.96
N ALA A 17 0.05 10.11 -9.24
CA ALA A 17 1.21 10.02 -8.34
C ALA A 17 1.01 8.97 -7.23
N MET A 18 -0.23 8.77 -6.76
CA MET A 18 -0.54 7.79 -5.73
C MET A 18 -0.45 6.36 -6.26
N GLU A 19 -0.94 6.11 -7.47
CA GLU A 19 -0.83 4.81 -8.14
C GLU A 19 0.65 4.41 -8.33
N ARG A 20 1.52 5.36 -8.70
CA ARG A 20 2.98 5.12 -8.76
C ARG A 20 3.59 4.74 -7.41
N GLN A 21 3.13 5.32 -6.31
CA GLN A 21 3.62 4.99 -4.98
C GLN A 21 3.20 3.57 -4.57
N ILE A 22 1.94 3.20 -4.82
CA ILE A 22 1.44 1.85 -4.56
C ILE A 22 2.24 0.83 -5.39
N SER A 23 2.37 1.07 -6.69
CA SER A 23 3.16 0.24 -7.61
C SER A 23 4.61 0.07 -7.14
N PHE A 24 5.24 1.14 -6.64
CA PHE A 24 6.58 1.07 -6.07
C PHE A 24 6.64 0.14 -4.84
N VAL A 25 5.72 0.29 -3.88
CA VAL A 25 5.72 -0.55 -2.66
C VAL A 25 5.47 -2.02 -3.00
N LEU A 26 4.57 -2.30 -3.94
CA LEU A 26 4.28 -3.67 -4.38
C LEU A 26 5.50 -4.33 -5.06
N ALA A 27 6.23 -3.58 -5.87
CA ALA A 27 7.43 -4.08 -6.56
C ALA A 27 8.66 -4.22 -5.64
N HIS A 28 8.72 -3.49 -4.52
CA HIS A 28 9.92 -3.41 -3.70
C HIS A 28 10.20 -4.72 -2.92
N PRO A 29 11.35 -5.40 -3.08
CA PRO A 29 11.61 -6.71 -2.49
C PRO A 29 11.73 -6.68 -0.95
N GLY A 30 12.14 -5.55 -0.38
CA GLY A 30 12.27 -5.38 1.08
C GLY A 30 10.97 -5.11 1.83
N MET A 31 9.82 -5.02 1.13
CA MET A 31 8.53 -4.78 1.79
C MET A 31 7.90 -6.09 2.23
N SER A 32 7.26 -6.07 3.41
CA SER A 32 6.66 -7.27 3.98
C SER A 32 5.53 -7.81 3.09
N ALA A 33 5.39 -9.14 3.03
CA ALA A 33 4.31 -9.77 2.28
C ALA A 33 2.93 -9.28 2.76
N TRP A 34 2.76 -9.09 4.07
CA TRP A 34 1.51 -8.56 4.65
C TRP A 34 1.15 -7.18 4.11
N LEU A 35 2.12 -6.24 4.04
CA LEU A 35 1.88 -4.90 3.50
C LEU A 35 1.50 -4.96 2.02
N LYS A 36 2.18 -5.80 1.24
CA LYS A 36 1.89 -5.96 -0.19
C LYS A 36 0.48 -6.51 -0.42
N THR A 37 0.09 -7.55 0.31
CA THR A 37 -1.27 -8.11 0.24
C THR A 37 -2.31 -7.07 0.63
N ALA A 38 -2.11 -6.34 1.72
CA ALA A 38 -3.04 -5.29 2.15
C ALA A 38 -3.22 -4.20 1.09
N LEU A 39 -2.13 -3.73 0.46
CA LEU A 39 -2.19 -2.74 -0.61
C LEU A 39 -2.86 -3.28 -1.87
N SER A 40 -2.54 -4.50 -2.31
CA SER A 40 -3.18 -5.13 -3.47
C SER A 40 -4.67 -5.33 -3.26
N ASP A 41 -5.10 -5.76 -2.07
CA ASP A 41 -6.51 -5.95 -1.75
C ASP A 41 -7.27 -4.63 -1.66
N ALA A 42 -6.65 -3.57 -1.13
CA ALA A 42 -7.27 -2.25 -0.98
C ALA A 42 -7.63 -1.61 -2.33
N LEU A 43 -6.87 -1.88 -3.40
CA LEU A 43 -7.14 -1.37 -4.75
C LEU A 43 -8.51 -1.80 -5.32
N HIS A 44 -9.11 -2.85 -4.76
CA HIS A 44 -10.38 -3.41 -5.22
C HIS A 44 -11.53 -3.22 -4.21
N ARG A 45 -11.28 -2.52 -3.10
CA ARG A 45 -12.26 -2.31 -2.03
C ARG A 45 -12.89 -0.92 -2.10
N ASP A 46 -14.05 -0.79 -1.45
CA ASP A 46 -14.69 0.50 -1.22
C ASP A 46 -13.76 1.43 -0.41
N PRO A 47 -13.48 2.65 -0.89
CA PRO A 47 -12.54 3.57 -0.22
C PRO A 47 -12.95 3.97 1.21
N ILE A 48 -14.25 4.03 1.51
CA ILE A 48 -14.74 4.36 2.86
C ILE A 48 -14.38 3.23 3.82
N SER A 49 -14.62 1.98 3.39
CA SER A 49 -14.26 0.78 4.15
C SER A 49 -12.75 0.69 4.38
N VAL A 50 -11.94 0.98 3.36
CA VAL A 50 -10.47 1.02 3.49
C VAL A 50 -10.02 2.07 4.51
N LEU A 51 -10.62 3.27 4.48
CA LEU A 51 -10.26 4.33 5.42
C LEU A 51 -10.58 3.93 6.87
N ASN A 52 -11.76 3.33 7.11
CA ASN A 52 -12.14 2.82 8.42
C ASN A 52 -11.17 1.74 8.91
N ASP A 53 -10.82 0.78 8.05
CA ASP A 53 -9.87 -0.28 8.39
C ASP A 53 -8.49 0.32 8.76
N LEU A 54 -8.03 1.32 8.01
CA LEU A 54 -6.76 2.00 8.30
C LEU A 54 -6.77 2.73 9.65
N GLU A 55 -7.86 3.39 10.02
CA GLU A 55 -8.00 4.03 11.34
C GLU A 55 -7.96 2.99 12.48
N ILE A 56 -8.68 1.88 12.33
CA ILE A 56 -8.70 0.78 13.30
C ILE A 56 -7.29 0.15 13.43
N LEU A 57 -6.62 -0.13 12.31
CA LEU A 57 -5.27 -0.68 12.32
C LEU A 57 -4.28 0.29 12.96
N ASN A 58 -4.38 1.59 12.67
CA ASN A 58 -3.53 2.60 13.27
C ASN A 58 -3.76 2.73 14.78
N LEU A 59 -4.99 2.53 15.27
CA LEU A 59 -5.26 2.52 16.71
C LEU A 59 -4.74 1.24 17.39
N ILE A 60 -4.99 0.07 16.81
CA ILE A 60 -4.73 -1.23 17.48
C ILE A 60 -3.29 -1.68 17.25
N LEU A 61 -2.85 -1.78 16.00
CA LEU A 61 -1.54 -2.36 15.68
C LEU A 61 -0.38 -1.44 16.04
N ARG A 62 -0.55 -0.12 15.93
CA ARG A 62 0.48 0.84 16.37
C ARG A 62 0.74 0.70 17.85
N ASN A 63 -0.29 0.85 18.69
CA ASN A 63 -0.17 0.78 20.14
C ASN A 63 0.43 -0.56 20.58
N ARG A 64 -0.05 -1.67 20.00
CA ARG A 64 0.51 -3.00 20.28
C ARG A 64 1.99 -3.11 19.88
N SER A 65 2.36 -2.58 18.71
CA SER A 65 3.75 -2.64 18.23
C SER A 65 4.67 -1.81 19.09
N GLU A 66 4.25 -0.60 19.47
CA GLU A 66 5.00 0.30 20.36
C GLU A 66 5.21 -0.32 21.74
N MET A 67 4.17 -0.93 22.33
CA MET A 67 4.27 -1.67 23.58
C MET A 67 5.29 -2.82 23.50
N LEU A 68 5.19 -3.67 22.46
CA LEU A 68 6.11 -4.80 22.28
C LEU A 68 7.55 -4.36 22.03
N ILE A 69 7.75 -3.25 21.30
CA ILE A 69 9.05 -2.61 21.12
C ILE A 69 9.58 -2.16 22.48
N ALA A 70 8.79 -1.39 23.24
CA ALA A 70 9.19 -0.90 24.57
C ALA A 70 9.56 -2.06 25.50
N GLU A 71 8.74 -3.11 25.59
CA GLU A 71 9.05 -4.32 26.37
C GLU A 71 10.39 -4.95 25.97
N LYS A 72 10.62 -5.11 24.65
CA LYS A 72 11.84 -5.71 24.10
C LYS A 72 13.10 -4.89 24.42
N TYR A 73 12.99 -3.56 24.46
CA TYR A 73 14.13 -2.67 24.71
C TYR A 73 14.29 -2.30 26.20
N SER A 74 13.22 -2.36 27.01
CA SER A 74 13.30 -2.19 28.47
C SER A 74 13.85 -3.43 29.18
N SER A 75 13.76 -4.61 28.56
CA SER A 75 14.32 -5.86 29.09
C SER A 75 15.80 -6.08 28.73
N HIS A 76 16.45 -5.12 28.06
CA HIS A 76 17.87 -5.17 27.69
C HIS A 76 18.75 -4.18 28.48
N ASP A 77 18.38 -3.85 29.73
CA ASP A 77 19.25 -3.11 30.66
C ASP A 77 20.51 -3.94 30.98
N PRO A 78 21.69 -3.59 30.45
CA PRO A 78 22.94 -4.21 30.84
C PRO A 78 23.46 -3.39 32.03
N ARG A 79 23.18 -3.86 33.25
CA ARG A 79 23.90 -3.38 34.42
C ARG A 79 25.40 -3.60 34.26
#